data_AF-A0A943Q602-F1
#
_entry.id   AF-A0A943Q602-F1
#
_cell.length_a   1.000
_cell.length_b   1.000
_cell.length_c   1.000
_cell.angle_alpha   90.00
_cell.angle_beta   90.00
_cell.angle_gamma   90.00
#
_symmetry.space_group_name_H-M   'P 1'
#
loop_
_entity.id
_entity.type
_entity.pdbx_description
1 polymer ?
#
loop_
_entity_poly.entity_id
_entity_poly.type
_entity_poly.pdbx_seq_one_letter_code
_entity_poly.pdbx_strand_id
1 'polypeptide(L)'
;MLHQKDLKLFFLLFRKLRFIYFFPLIFIYLAVPVWEVIDLYIVHLDPDMIYQNFVFRTQVFFPFLSVIWPAALLRNFIEEEGNELLFFYEKRNKLFDLCGCLILYVFHLLPPFLWGCYYFHTAHVLLDFLRVISECVFYTGLTYAALFTMQSLIPAMILPTLLFLIPMKGFLSEKPANLFFINMEASASRLLVTALLVGLAGVLLAMVGSAAATKKIRYR
;
A
#
# COMPACT_ATOMS: atom_id res chain seq x y z
N MET A 1 16.97 5.66 24.10
CA MET A 1 17.84 6.55 23.30
C MET A 1 17.89 6.16 21.81
N LEU A 2 17.93 4.87 21.43
CA LEU A 2 17.87 4.44 20.02
C LEU A 2 16.60 4.93 19.27
N HIS A 3 15.41 4.76 19.85
CA HIS A 3 14.15 5.15 19.18
C HIS A 3 14.04 6.62 18.78
N GLN A 4 14.62 7.55 19.54
CA GLN A 4 14.58 8.98 19.17
C GLN A 4 15.48 9.27 17.97
N LYS A 5 16.61 8.57 17.83
CA LYS A 5 17.49 8.68 16.66
C LYS A 5 16.85 8.04 15.44
N ASP A 6 16.27 6.85 15.60
CA ASP A 6 15.56 6.14 14.54
C ASP A 6 14.44 6.98 13.93
N LEU A 7 13.64 7.61 14.80
CA LEU A 7 12.54 8.49 14.42
C LEU A 7 13.03 9.77 13.73
N LYS A 8 14.06 10.44 14.29
CA LYS A 8 14.65 11.64 13.65
C LYS A 8 15.17 11.31 12.25
N LEU A 9 15.91 10.23 12.12
CA LEU A 9 16.45 9.79 10.83
C LEU A 9 15.34 9.32 9.89
N PHE A 10 14.26 8.71 10.39
CA PHE A 10 13.08 8.38 9.57
C PHE A 10 12.49 9.65 8.95
N PHE A 11 12.25 10.70 9.75
CA PHE A 11 11.74 11.97 9.23
C PHE A 11 12.72 12.65 8.25
N LEU A 12 14.04 12.52 8.44
CA LEU A 12 15.02 13.03 7.48
C LEU A 12 14.97 12.28 6.15
N LEU A 13 14.93 10.95 6.17
CA LEU A 13 14.78 10.11 4.99
C LEU A 13 13.45 10.38 4.27
N PHE A 14 12.38 10.56 5.04
CA PHE A 14 11.06 10.85 4.51
C PHE A 14 11.00 12.25 3.89
N ARG A 15 11.66 13.25 4.49
CA ARG A 15 11.82 14.60 3.90
C ARG A 15 12.59 14.58 2.58
N LYS A 16 13.51 13.62 2.40
CA LYS A 16 14.26 13.44 1.14
C LYS A 16 13.37 13.00 -0.02
N LEU A 17 12.16 12.45 0.23
CA LEU A 17 11.23 12.05 -0.83
C LEU A 17 10.81 13.22 -1.74
N ARG A 18 10.83 14.47 -1.25
CA ARG A 18 10.48 15.68 -2.03
C ARG A 18 9.15 15.49 -2.78
N PHE A 19 9.15 15.58 -4.11
CA PHE A 19 7.95 15.42 -4.94
C PHE A 19 7.36 14.01 -4.89
N ILE A 20 8.16 12.98 -4.63
CA ILE A 20 7.70 11.58 -4.53
C ILE A 20 6.73 11.41 -3.35
N TYR A 21 6.89 12.21 -2.30
CA TYR A 21 5.96 12.21 -1.16
C TYR A 21 4.52 12.52 -1.60
N PHE A 22 4.35 13.53 -2.46
CA PHE A 22 3.03 14.00 -2.87
C PHE A 22 2.35 13.08 -3.89
N PHE A 23 3.10 12.23 -4.58
CA PHE A 23 2.54 11.43 -5.67
C PHE A 23 1.36 10.55 -5.24
N PRO A 24 1.44 9.70 -4.19
CA PRO A 24 0.25 8.98 -3.71
C PRO A 24 -0.87 9.89 -3.21
N LEU A 25 -0.51 11.02 -2.60
CA LEU A 25 -1.48 11.96 -2.02
C LEU A 25 -2.32 12.67 -3.08
N ILE A 26 -1.75 12.94 -4.26
CA ILE A 26 -2.50 13.49 -5.39
C ILE A 26 -3.63 12.53 -5.77
N PHE A 27 -3.40 11.22 -5.79
CA PHE A 27 -4.46 10.28 -6.12
C PHE A 27 -5.52 10.18 -5.01
N ILE A 28 -5.08 10.15 -3.74
CA ILE A 28 -5.97 10.03 -2.58
C ILE A 28 -6.87 11.26 -2.44
N TYR A 29 -6.32 12.47 -2.58
CA TYR A 29 -7.03 13.72 -2.27
C TYR A 29 -7.51 14.50 -3.49
N LEU A 30 -7.04 14.18 -4.69
CA LEU A 30 -7.48 14.85 -5.91
C LEU A 30 -8.14 13.85 -6.86
N ALA A 31 -7.45 12.81 -7.30
CA ALA A 31 -7.97 11.94 -8.36
C ALA A 31 -9.26 11.21 -7.94
N VAL A 32 -9.27 10.52 -6.79
CA VAL A 32 -10.46 9.79 -6.31
C VAL A 32 -11.63 10.75 -6.03
N PRO A 33 -11.48 11.85 -5.29
CA PRO A 33 -12.60 12.77 -5.07
C PRO A 33 -13.14 13.42 -6.35
N VAL A 34 -12.26 13.84 -7.28
CA VAL A 34 -12.69 14.40 -8.58
C VAL A 34 -13.52 13.39 -9.36
N TRP A 35 -13.13 12.13 -9.31
CA TRP A 35 -13.85 11.04 -9.92
C TRP A 35 -15.25 10.82 -9.33
N GLU A 36 -15.40 10.89 -8.01
CA GLU A 36 -16.72 10.82 -7.36
C GLU A 36 -17.60 12.04 -7.73
N VAL A 37 -17.00 13.23 -7.83
CA VAL A 37 -17.70 14.45 -8.27
C VAL A 37 -18.19 14.32 -9.72
N ILE A 38 -17.37 13.74 -10.61
CA ILE A 38 -17.77 13.48 -12.00
C ILE A 38 -18.95 12.51 -12.05
N ASP A 39 -18.87 11.41 -11.30
CA ASP A 39 -19.93 10.39 -11.24
C ASP A 39 -21.27 11.00 -10.74
N LEU A 40 -21.21 11.89 -9.75
CA LEU A 40 -22.38 12.54 -9.15
C LEU A 40 -22.98 13.65 -10.04
N TYR A 41 -22.16 14.57 -10.55
CA TYR A 41 -22.65 15.82 -11.16
C TYR A 41 -22.62 15.85 -12.68
N ILE A 42 -21.85 14.96 -13.31
CA ILE A 42 -21.72 14.93 -14.78
C ILE A 42 -22.40 13.69 -15.35
N VAL A 43 -22.12 12.52 -14.77
CA VAL A 43 -22.69 11.24 -15.24
C VAL A 43 -24.08 10.98 -14.63
N HIS A 44 -24.37 11.59 -13.47
CA HIS A 44 -25.61 11.41 -12.73
C HIS A 44 -25.90 9.96 -12.37
N LEU A 45 -24.89 9.26 -11.83
CA LEU A 45 -25.04 7.88 -11.36
C LEU A 45 -25.90 7.80 -10.09
N ASP A 46 -26.61 6.69 -9.94
CA ASP A 46 -27.34 6.39 -8.71
C ASP A 46 -26.38 6.16 -7.53
N PRO A 47 -26.80 6.44 -6.28
CA PRO A 47 -25.94 6.32 -5.10
C PRO A 47 -25.25 4.95 -4.93
N ASP A 48 -25.95 3.87 -5.29
CA ASP A 48 -25.40 2.51 -5.23
C ASP A 48 -24.25 2.31 -6.24
N MET A 49 -24.39 2.88 -7.45
CA MET A 49 -23.33 2.82 -8.46
C MET A 49 -22.13 3.69 -8.09
N ILE A 50 -22.37 4.85 -7.46
CA ILE A 50 -21.30 5.71 -6.93
C ILE A 50 -20.54 4.96 -5.84
N TYR A 51 -21.24 4.32 -4.89
CA TYR A 51 -20.59 3.51 -3.85
C TYR A 51 -19.75 2.38 -4.45
N GLN A 52 -20.30 1.66 -5.43
CA GLN A 52 -19.58 0.60 -6.13
C GLN A 52 -18.30 1.12 -6.81
N ASN A 53 -18.39 2.26 -7.49
CA ASN A 53 -17.25 2.91 -8.12
C ASN A 53 -16.20 3.39 -7.10
N PHE A 54 -16.64 3.95 -5.97
CA PHE A 54 -15.78 4.35 -4.87
C PHE A 54 -15.00 3.15 -4.32
N VAL A 55 -15.68 2.04 -4.01
CA VAL A 55 -15.05 0.82 -3.51
C VAL A 55 -14.06 0.27 -4.54
N PHE A 56 -14.43 0.24 -5.82
CA PHE A 56 -13.55 -0.21 -6.89
C PHE A 56 -12.30 0.66 -6.99
N ARG A 57 -12.45 1.99 -7.09
CA ARG A 57 -11.33 2.94 -7.26
C ARG A 57 -10.40 2.91 -6.06
N THR A 58 -10.94 2.86 -4.83
CA THR A 58 -10.11 2.80 -3.62
C THR A 58 -9.31 1.50 -3.53
N GLN A 59 -9.91 0.35 -3.87
CA GLN A 59 -9.19 -0.94 -3.94
C GLN A 59 -8.18 -1.03 -5.08
N VAL A 60 -8.40 -0.32 -6.19
CA VAL A 60 -7.43 -0.24 -7.30
C VAL A 60 -6.24 0.62 -6.93
N PHE A 61 -6.48 1.89 -6.60
CA PHE A 61 -5.41 2.87 -6.54
C PHE A 61 -4.67 2.81 -5.20
N PHE A 62 -5.37 2.65 -4.07
CA PHE A 62 -4.74 2.84 -2.76
C PHE A 62 -3.72 1.76 -2.41
N PRO A 63 -3.99 0.45 -2.61
CA PRO A 63 -2.99 -0.59 -2.36
C PRO A 63 -1.77 -0.46 -3.29
N PHE A 64 -1.99 -0.17 -4.57
CA PHE A 64 -0.90 -0.01 -5.53
C PHE A 64 0.00 1.17 -5.15
N LEU A 65 -0.57 2.32 -4.80
CA LEU A 65 0.19 3.52 -4.43
C LEU A 65 0.89 3.40 -3.06
N SER A 66 0.47 2.46 -2.20
CA SER A 66 1.09 2.21 -0.90
C SER A 66 2.57 1.82 -0.99
N VAL A 67 3.00 1.26 -2.12
CA VAL A 67 4.38 0.78 -2.31
C VAL A 67 5.38 1.90 -2.56
N ILE A 68 4.92 3.09 -2.96
CA ILE A 68 5.78 4.16 -3.48
C ILE A 68 6.69 4.71 -2.40
N TRP A 69 6.16 5.01 -1.22
CA TRP A 69 6.99 5.52 -0.11
C TRP A 69 7.98 4.48 0.42
N PRO A 70 7.57 3.23 0.75
CA PRO A 70 8.51 2.17 1.09
C PRO A 70 9.60 1.99 0.04
N ALA A 71 9.26 1.91 -1.25
CA ALA A 71 10.23 1.72 -2.31
C ALA A 71 11.24 2.87 -2.41
N ALA A 72 10.75 4.11 -2.43
CA ALA A 72 11.60 5.29 -2.56
C ALA A 72 12.46 5.55 -1.31
N LEU A 73 11.97 5.21 -0.11
CA LEU A 73 12.73 5.37 1.12
C LEU A 73 13.78 4.27 1.27
N LEU A 74 13.40 3.01 1.02
CA LEU A 74 14.26 1.86 1.28
C LEU A 74 15.31 1.63 0.20
N ARG A 75 15.12 2.15 -1.03
CA ARG A 75 16.17 2.12 -2.07
C ARG A 75 17.47 2.77 -1.59
N ASN A 76 17.40 3.75 -0.69
CA ASN A 76 18.55 4.45 -0.15
C ASN A 76 19.49 3.50 0.63
N PHE A 77 18.98 2.34 1.07
CA PHE A 77 19.80 1.31 1.75
C PHE A 77 20.31 0.23 0.80
N ILE A 78 19.95 0.26 -0.48
CA ILE A 78 20.21 -0.83 -1.42
C ILE A 78 21.00 -0.33 -2.63
N GLU A 79 20.55 0.74 -3.27
CA GLU A 79 21.11 1.21 -4.55
C GLU A 79 21.88 2.53 -4.45
N GLU A 80 21.73 3.30 -3.36
CA GLU A 80 22.35 4.62 -3.25
C GLU A 80 23.82 4.54 -2.82
N GLU A 81 24.69 5.34 -3.47
CA GLU A 81 26.11 5.42 -3.13
C GLU A 81 26.32 5.89 -1.68
N GLY A 82 27.20 5.23 -0.93
CA GLY A 82 27.44 5.52 0.49
C GLY A 82 26.41 4.94 1.46
N ASN A 83 25.51 4.08 1.00
CA ASN A 83 24.57 3.33 1.85
C ASN A 83 25.28 2.51 2.96
N GLU A 84 26.51 2.08 2.71
CA GLU A 84 27.33 1.28 3.63
C GLU A 84 27.64 2.04 4.91
N LEU A 85 27.97 3.33 4.79
CA LEU A 85 28.24 4.21 5.94
C LEU A 85 27.00 4.34 6.83
N LEU A 86 25.83 4.53 6.21
CA LEU A 86 24.53 4.58 6.91
C LEU A 86 24.22 3.25 7.62
N PHE A 87 24.57 2.11 7.01
CA PHE A 87 24.35 0.80 7.60
C PHE A 87 25.32 0.51 8.76
N PHE A 88 26.61 0.80 8.59
CA PHE A 88 27.65 0.54 9.59
C PHE A 88 27.50 1.41 10.84
N TYR A 89 27.18 2.70 10.68
CA TYR A 89 27.13 3.62 11.82
C TYR A 89 25.89 3.46 12.70
N GLU A 90 24.74 3.07 12.12
CA GLU A 90 23.45 3.12 12.84
C GLU A 90 22.77 1.76 13.03
N LYS A 91 23.27 0.64 12.46
CA LYS A 91 22.65 -0.71 12.55
C LYS A 91 21.11 -0.67 12.41
N ARG A 92 20.63 0.09 11.43
CA ARG A 92 19.22 0.50 11.36
C ARG A 92 18.26 -0.67 11.12
N ASN A 93 17.12 -0.63 11.81
CA ASN A 93 16.01 -1.56 11.58
C ASN A 93 15.12 -1.07 10.41
N LYS A 94 15.28 -1.67 9.23
CA LYS A 94 14.50 -1.30 8.03
C LYS A 94 13.01 -1.65 8.14
N LEU A 95 12.66 -2.58 9.02
CA LEU A 95 11.25 -2.90 9.29
C LEU A 95 10.55 -1.74 10.00
N PHE A 96 11.28 -0.98 10.84
CA PHE A 96 10.73 0.24 11.44
C PHE A 96 10.37 1.27 10.37
N ASP A 97 11.24 1.46 9.38
CA ASP A 97 10.98 2.38 8.25
C ASP A 97 9.77 1.93 7.41
N LEU A 98 9.66 0.62 7.14
CA LEU A 98 8.50 0.04 6.46
C LEU A 98 7.20 0.32 7.21
N CYS A 99 7.16 0.01 8.51
CA CYS A 99 6.00 0.25 9.36
C CYS A 99 5.68 1.74 9.46
N GLY A 100 6.68 2.61 9.57
CA GLY A 100 6.50 4.05 9.57
C GLY A 100 5.83 4.56 8.30
N CYS A 101 6.30 4.12 7.12
CA CYS A 101 5.67 4.44 5.85
C CYS A 101 4.22 3.95 5.79
N LEU A 102 3.96 2.71 6.21
CA LEU A 102 2.62 2.12 6.16
C LEU A 102 1.65 2.85 7.11
N ILE A 103 2.06 3.14 8.34
CA ILE A 103 1.23 3.86 9.32
C ILE A 103 0.87 5.26 8.80
N LEU A 104 1.85 6.00 8.28
CA LEU A 104 1.60 7.31 7.68
C LEU A 104 0.65 7.19 6.49
N TYR A 105 0.83 6.17 5.64
CA TYR A 105 -0.01 5.98 4.47
C TYR A 105 -1.46 5.69 4.86
N VAL A 106 -1.68 4.76 5.81
CA VAL A 106 -3.01 4.44 6.35
C VAL A 106 -3.67 5.66 6.98
N PHE A 107 -2.91 6.51 7.67
CA PHE A 107 -3.45 7.76 8.21
C PHE A 107 -4.01 8.68 7.10
N HIS A 108 -3.34 8.75 5.94
CA HIS A 108 -3.84 9.50 4.79
C HIS A 108 -5.05 8.86 4.10
N LEU A 109 -5.30 7.57 4.31
CA LEU A 109 -6.52 6.91 3.82
C LEU A 109 -7.75 7.20 4.69
N LEU A 110 -7.58 7.69 5.92
CA LEU A 110 -8.72 7.96 6.81
C LEU A 110 -9.73 8.97 6.22
N PRO A 111 -9.32 10.15 5.70
CA PRO A 111 -10.28 11.14 5.21
C PRO A 111 -11.25 10.66 4.11
N PRO A 112 -10.83 9.99 3.02
CA PRO A 112 -11.78 9.52 2.01
C PRO A 112 -12.74 8.46 2.55
N PHE A 113 -12.31 7.60 3.48
CA PHE A 113 -13.19 6.61 4.10
C PHE A 113 -14.13 7.22 5.15
N LEU A 114 -13.70 8.23 5.90
CA LEU A 114 -14.58 9.01 6.78
C LEU A 114 -15.65 9.75 5.98
N TRP A 115 -15.28 10.32 4.84
CA TRP A 115 -16.22 10.91 3.89
C TRP A 115 -17.20 9.85 3.36
N GLY A 116 -16.71 8.67 2.95
CA GLY A 116 -17.56 7.56 2.51
C GLY A 116 -18.55 7.10 3.58
N CYS A 117 -18.13 6.98 4.84
CA CYS A 117 -19.02 6.67 5.96
C CYS A 117 -20.11 7.72 6.14
N TYR A 118 -19.77 9.00 5.98
CA TYR A 118 -20.70 10.11 6.07
C TYR A 118 -21.70 10.13 4.90
N TYR A 119 -21.26 9.86 3.67
CA TYR A 119 -22.08 9.98 2.47
C TYR A 119 -22.95 8.74 2.20
N PHE A 120 -22.38 7.52 2.33
CA PHE A 120 -23.07 6.28 1.99
C PHE A 120 -23.86 5.66 3.17
N HIS A 121 -23.67 6.16 4.40
CA HIS A 121 -24.37 5.73 5.61
C HIS A 121 -24.39 4.20 5.86
N THR A 122 -23.34 3.49 5.44
CA THR A 122 -23.28 2.02 5.50
C THR A 122 -22.08 1.51 6.28
N ALA A 123 -22.30 0.48 7.11
CA ALA A 123 -21.24 -0.21 7.85
C ALA A 123 -20.26 -0.96 6.92
N HIS A 124 -20.66 -1.22 5.67
CA HIS A 124 -19.83 -1.87 4.66
C HIS A 124 -18.57 -1.05 4.32
N VAL A 125 -18.62 0.29 4.43
CA VAL A 125 -17.46 1.17 4.19
C VAL A 125 -16.30 0.85 5.14
N LEU A 126 -16.58 0.48 6.40
CA LEU A 126 -15.54 0.10 7.35
C LEU A 126 -14.86 -1.22 6.98
N LEU A 127 -15.62 -2.18 6.45
CA LEU A 127 -15.08 -3.46 5.97
C LEU A 127 -14.23 -3.24 4.73
N ASP A 128 -14.65 -2.36 3.82
CA ASP A 128 -13.85 -1.97 2.66
C ASP A 128 -12.55 -1.28 3.07
N PHE A 129 -12.60 -0.43 4.10
CA PHE A 129 -11.40 0.21 4.66
C PHE A 129 -10.40 -0.82 5.20
N LEU A 130 -10.86 -1.77 6.02
CA LEU A 130 -10.02 -2.84 6.55
C LEU A 130 -9.40 -3.67 5.43
N ARG A 131 -10.18 -3.95 4.38
CA ARG A 131 -9.71 -4.69 3.21
C ARG A 131 -8.63 -3.91 2.45
N VAL A 132 -8.84 -2.62 2.19
CA VAL A 132 -7.82 -1.77 1.57
C VAL A 132 -6.55 -1.70 2.40
N ILE A 133 -6.65 -1.61 3.73
CA ILE A 133 -5.48 -1.68 4.63
C ILE A 133 -4.75 -3.01 4.45
N SER A 134 -5.47 -4.13 4.45
CA SER A 134 -4.86 -5.46 4.25
C SER A 134 -4.16 -5.59 2.91
N GLU A 135 -4.74 -5.06 1.84
CA GLU A 135 -4.13 -5.03 0.51
C GLU A 135 -2.88 -4.13 0.52
N CYS A 136 -2.90 -2.97 1.19
CA CYS A 136 -1.72 -2.12 1.37
C CYS A 136 -0.59 -2.86 2.11
N VAL A 137 -0.92 -3.60 3.18
CA VAL A 137 0.03 -4.45 3.92
C VAL A 137 0.65 -5.49 2.98
N PHE A 138 -0.17 -6.13 2.14
CA PHE A 138 0.29 -7.11 1.17
C PHE A 138 1.27 -6.52 0.15
N TYR A 139 0.87 -5.46 -0.56
CA TYR A 139 1.70 -4.83 -1.58
C TYR A 139 2.99 -4.23 -1.01
N THR A 140 2.91 -3.60 0.17
CA THR A 140 4.07 -3.06 0.88
C THR A 140 5.01 -4.17 1.36
N GLY A 141 4.48 -5.26 1.92
CA GLY A 141 5.25 -6.43 2.34
C GLY A 141 5.95 -7.13 1.16
N LEU A 142 5.26 -7.26 0.03
CA LEU A 142 5.80 -7.79 -1.22
C LEU A 142 6.96 -6.93 -1.74
N THR A 143 6.77 -5.62 -1.78
CA THR A 143 7.79 -4.64 -2.20
C THR A 143 9.03 -4.75 -1.32
N TYR A 144 8.84 -4.82 0.00
CA TYR A 144 9.90 -5.01 0.96
C TYR A 144 10.66 -6.33 0.74
N ALA A 145 9.94 -7.44 0.57
CA ALA A 145 10.53 -8.74 0.27
C ALA A 145 11.36 -8.71 -1.01
N ALA A 146 10.81 -8.16 -2.08
CA ALA A 146 11.48 -8.05 -3.38
C ALA A 146 12.74 -7.19 -3.30
N LEU A 147 12.68 -6.02 -2.64
CA LEU A 147 13.82 -5.14 -2.43
C LEU A 147 15.00 -5.88 -1.78
N PHE A 148 14.77 -6.54 -0.65
CA PHE A 148 15.86 -7.15 0.12
C PHE A 148 16.31 -8.52 -0.39
N THR A 149 15.45 -9.26 -1.11
CA THR A 149 15.85 -10.53 -1.72
C THR A 149 16.59 -10.34 -3.05
N MET A 150 16.12 -9.41 -3.87
CA MET A 150 16.67 -9.17 -5.21
C MET A 150 17.70 -8.03 -5.26
N GLN A 151 17.81 -7.23 -4.18
CA GLN A 151 18.74 -6.11 -4.05
C GLN A 151 18.62 -5.10 -5.21
N SER A 152 17.39 -4.85 -5.68
CA SER A 152 17.11 -3.83 -6.68
C SER A 152 15.70 -3.28 -6.56
N LEU A 153 15.55 -1.98 -6.86
CA LEU A 153 14.30 -1.26 -6.94
C LEU A 153 13.43 -1.71 -8.11
N ILE A 154 14.05 -2.05 -9.25
CA ILE A 154 13.33 -2.44 -10.47
C ILE A 154 12.37 -3.61 -10.22
N PRO A 155 12.83 -4.80 -9.77
CA PRO A 155 11.93 -5.92 -9.50
C PRO A 155 10.95 -5.63 -8.36
N ALA A 156 11.34 -4.80 -7.38
CA ALA A 156 10.46 -4.42 -6.29
C ALA A 156 9.28 -3.56 -6.73
N MET A 157 9.40 -2.83 -7.85
CA MET A 157 8.29 -2.09 -8.45
C MET A 157 7.53 -2.92 -9.50
N ILE A 158 8.23 -3.75 -10.26
CA ILE A 158 7.61 -4.60 -11.30
C ILE A 158 6.71 -5.66 -10.69
N LEU A 159 7.12 -6.34 -9.62
CA LEU A 159 6.37 -7.46 -9.06
C LEU A 159 4.98 -7.06 -8.51
N PRO A 160 4.85 -5.99 -7.70
CA PRO A 160 3.56 -5.37 -7.39
C PRO A 160 2.73 -5.02 -8.63
N THR A 161 3.37 -4.41 -9.64
CA THR A 161 2.68 -4.00 -10.87
C THR A 161 2.15 -5.19 -11.65
N LEU A 162 2.91 -6.27 -11.78
CA LEU A 162 2.47 -7.50 -12.44
C LEU A 162 1.31 -8.16 -11.70
N LEU A 163 1.37 -8.24 -10.37
CA LEU A 163 0.24 -8.77 -9.58
C LEU A 163 -1.01 -7.91 -9.68
N PHE A 164 -0.84 -6.60 -9.77
CA PHE A 164 -1.93 -5.66 -10.02
C PHE A 164 -2.52 -5.83 -11.42
N LEU A 165 -1.68 -6.07 -12.44
CA LEU A 165 -2.08 -6.21 -13.83
C LEU A 165 -2.71 -7.56 -14.16
N ILE A 166 -2.47 -8.61 -13.37
CA ILE A 166 -3.10 -9.91 -13.57
C ILE A 166 -4.61 -9.75 -13.28
N PRO A 167 -5.45 -9.71 -14.33
CA PRO A 167 -6.89 -9.79 -14.12
C PRO A 167 -7.15 -11.27 -13.82
N MET A 168 -7.49 -11.60 -12.57
CA MET A 168 -8.03 -12.92 -12.33
C MET A 168 -9.45 -12.93 -12.90
N LYS A 169 -9.61 -13.54 -14.07
CA LYS A 169 -10.86 -14.23 -14.38
C LYS A 169 -10.93 -15.38 -13.37
N GLY A 170 -11.39 -15.07 -12.16
CA GLY A 170 -11.39 -16.01 -11.06
C GLY A 170 -12.12 -17.26 -11.49
N PHE A 171 -11.56 -18.42 -11.14
CA PHE A 171 -12.09 -19.78 -11.33
C PHE A 171 -13.56 -20.00 -10.87
N LEU A 172 -14.30 -18.95 -10.46
CA LEU A 172 -15.69 -18.96 -10.00
C LEU A 172 -16.50 -17.66 -10.27
N SER A 173 -16.05 -16.73 -11.14
CA SER A 173 -16.79 -15.46 -11.40
C SER A 173 -16.70 -14.99 -12.86
N GLU A 174 -17.84 -14.64 -13.47
CA GLU A 174 -17.94 -14.14 -14.85
C GLU A 174 -17.42 -12.70 -15.03
N LYS A 175 -17.18 -11.96 -13.94
CA LYS A 175 -16.68 -10.58 -13.99
C LYS A 175 -15.18 -10.52 -13.67
N PRO A 176 -14.36 -9.84 -14.50
CA PRO A 176 -12.93 -9.70 -14.25
C PRO A 176 -12.70 -8.89 -12.98
N ALA A 177 -11.94 -9.44 -12.06
CA ALA A 177 -11.58 -8.81 -10.80
C ALA A 177 -10.07 -9.08 -10.60
N ASN A 178 -9.24 -8.09 -10.21
CA ASN A 178 -7.84 -8.44 -9.88
C ASN A 178 -7.83 -9.41 -8.68
N LEU A 179 -6.68 -10.04 -8.42
CA LEU A 179 -6.48 -11.09 -7.41
C LEU A 179 -7.13 -10.84 -6.03
N PHE A 180 -7.32 -9.58 -5.63
CA PHE A 180 -7.92 -9.17 -4.36
C PHE A 180 -9.31 -8.52 -4.50
N PHE A 181 -9.84 -8.35 -5.70
CA PHE A 181 -11.17 -7.81 -5.98
C PHE A 181 -12.22 -8.92 -5.80
N ILE A 182 -12.83 -8.97 -4.63
CA ILE A 182 -13.97 -9.83 -4.37
C ILE A 182 -15.25 -9.07 -4.71
N ASN A 183 -16.16 -9.77 -5.39
CA ASN A 183 -17.54 -9.40 -5.69
C ASN A 183 -18.15 -8.50 -4.60
N MET A 184 -18.69 -7.35 -5.00
CA MET A 184 -19.41 -6.42 -4.12
C MET A 184 -20.69 -7.03 -3.51
N GLU A 185 -21.02 -8.27 -3.88
CA GLU A 185 -22.12 -9.08 -3.34
C GLU A 185 -21.65 -10.08 -2.26
N ALA A 186 -20.38 -10.06 -1.85
CA ALA A 186 -19.87 -10.98 -0.83
C ALA A 186 -20.40 -10.63 0.58
N SER A 187 -20.72 -11.66 1.37
CA SER A 187 -21.12 -11.48 2.76
C SER A 187 -20.00 -10.81 3.59
N ALA A 188 -20.38 -10.03 4.60
CA ALA A 188 -19.44 -9.36 5.51
C ALA A 188 -18.38 -10.31 6.11
N SER A 189 -18.79 -11.54 6.44
CA SER A 189 -17.89 -12.59 6.92
C SER A 189 -16.81 -12.99 5.92
N ARG A 190 -17.16 -13.11 4.63
CA ARG A 190 -16.21 -13.44 3.57
C ARG A 190 -15.22 -12.31 3.35
N LEU A 191 -15.72 -11.06 3.31
CA LEU A 191 -14.88 -9.87 3.19
C LEU A 191 -13.84 -9.79 4.31
N LEU A 192 -14.26 -10.02 5.57
CA LEU A 192 -13.37 -10.00 6.73
C LEU A 192 -12.31 -11.11 6.64
N VAL A 193 -12.71 -12.35 6.34
CA VAL A 193 -11.77 -13.48 6.22
C VAL A 193 -10.74 -13.22 5.13
N THR A 194 -11.14 -12.71 3.96
CA THR A 194 -10.19 -12.35 2.92
C THR A 194 -9.25 -11.24 3.36
N ALA A 195 -9.75 -10.17 3.97
CA ALA A 195 -8.91 -9.10 4.47
C ALA A 195 -7.84 -9.64 5.46
N LEU A 196 -8.23 -10.54 6.36
CA LEU A 196 -7.28 -11.15 7.30
C LEU A 196 -6.23 -12.03 6.60
N LEU A 197 -6.62 -12.85 5.64
CA LEU A 197 -5.69 -13.72 4.90
C LEU A 197 -4.71 -12.91 4.05
N VAL A 198 -5.18 -11.86 3.38
CA VAL A 198 -4.34 -10.96 2.57
C VAL A 198 -3.36 -10.19 3.45
N GLY A 199 -3.86 -9.64 4.57
CA GLY A 199 -3.00 -8.96 5.55
C GLY A 199 -1.93 -9.91 6.12
N LEU A 200 -2.32 -11.14 6.48
CA LEU A 200 -1.38 -12.16 6.96
C LEU A 200 -0.32 -12.50 5.90
N ALA A 201 -0.71 -12.69 4.65
CA ALA A 201 0.23 -12.93 3.55
C ALA A 201 1.23 -11.78 3.39
N GLY A 202 0.77 -10.53 3.53
CA GLY A 202 1.64 -9.35 3.53
C GLY A 202 2.65 -9.34 4.69
N VAL A 203 2.22 -9.70 5.89
CA VAL A 203 3.11 -9.84 7.06
C VAL A 203 4.14 -10.94 6.84
N LEU A 204 3.74 -12.10 6.29
CA LEU A 204 4.66 -13.18 5.94
C LEU A 204 5.73 -12.70 4.93
N LEU A 205 5.34 -11.95 3.92
CA LEU A 205 6.27 -11.35 2.95
C LEU A 205 7.23 -10.35 3.62
N ALA A 206 6.73 -9.49 4.51
CA ALA A 206 7.58 -8.57 5.27
C ALA A 206 8.61 -9.33 6.14
N MET A 207 8.23 -10.47 6.73
CA MET A 207 9.17 -11.33 7.46
C MET A 207 10.24 -11.94 6.54
N VAL A 208 9.89 -12.39 5.34
CA VAL A 208 10.85 -12.86 4.33
C VAL A 208 11.85 -11.75 3.99
N GLY A 209 11.36 -10.52 3.72
CA GLY A 209 12.23 -9.38 3.48
C GLY A 209 13.15 -9.06 4.65
N SER A 210 12.64 -9.18 5.89
CA SER A 210 13.44 -8.93 7.10
C SER A 210 14.53 -9.98 7.28
N ALA A 211 14.23 -11.26 6.99
CA ALA A 211 15.21 -12.34 7.02
C ALA A 211 16.25 -12.21 5.91
N ALA A 212 15.90 -11.66 4.74
CA ALA A 212 16.85 -11.37 3.68
C ALA A 212 17.75 -10.18 4.03
N ALA A 213 17.19 -9.12 4.62
CA ALA A 213 17.90 -7.91 5.04
C ALA A 213 19.00 -8.16 6.07
N THR A 214 18.93 -9.27 6.83
CA THR A 214 19.95 -9.66 7.81
C THR A 214 21.06 -10.54 7.22
N LYS A 215 20.81 -11.26 6.11
CA LYS A 215 21.70 -12.30 5.58
C LYS A 215 22.64 -11.85 4.47
N LYS A 216 22.38 -10.71 3.81
CA LYS A 216 23.18 -10.25 2.67
C LYS A 216 23.22 -8.73 2.62
N ILE A 217 24.33 -8.15 3.07
CA ILE A 217 24.79 -6.88 2.51
C ILE A 217 26.13 -7.18 1.86
N ARG A 218 26.09 -7.35 0.54
CA ARG A 218 27.30 -7.26 -0.28
C ARG A 218 27.58 -5.78 -0.39
N TYR A 219 28.59 -5.34 0.36
CA TYR A 219 29.22 -4.05 0.14
C TYR A 219 29.75 -4.02 -1.31
N ARG A 220 29.46 -2.95 -2.04
CA ARG A 220 29.88 -2.74 -3.44
C ARG A 220 30.76 -1.51 -3.51
#